data_AF-G2XJJ2-F1
#
_entry.id   AF-G2XJJ2-F1
#
_cell.length_a   1.000
_cell.length_b   1.000
_cell.length_c   1.000
_cell.angle_alpha   90.00
_cell.angle_beta   90.00
_cell.angle_gamma   90.00
#
_symmetry.space_group_name_H-M   'P 1'
#
loop_
_entity.id
_entity.type
_entity.pdbx_description
1 polymer ?
#
loop_
_entity_poly.entity_id
_entity_poly.type
_entity_poly.pdbx_seq_one_letter_code
_entity_poly.pdbx_strand_id
1 'polypeptide(L)'
;MGGMNYHIEVRFDDGIIWIARIRRFNATSPPAALRDYIIQSEVATLMFLGQTGVPAPKVYDFALEHPGNPVGVGFILMEKLPGKSLRWSLATQQQRKKVMSQLADTFVELQKYPFHLLGSLDSPAASHVGAFARESLTDLLQSEMHIAGPFSSLEDYHMSSLRLTLDLIVREVMYSQQAVDAYLIHRFLMDLVPRVLPPVRHDEKF
;
A
#
# COMPACT_ATOMS: atom_id res chain seq x y z
N MET A 1 3.97 4.55 -17.87
CA MET A 1 2.80 5.04 -17.10
C MET A 1 2.61 4.11 -15.91
N GLY A 2 2.32 4.64 -14.71
CA GLY A 2 1.96 3.82 -13.55
C GLY A 2 0.70 3.00 -13.83
N GLY A 3 0.67 1.75 -13.34
CA GLY A 3 -0.21 0.72 -13.89
C GLY A 3 -1.64 0.68 -13.36
N MET A 4 -1.91 1.20 -12.15
CA MET A 4 -3.14 0.87 -11.42
C MET A 4 -4.18 1.99 -11.30
N ASN A 5 -3.82 3.26 -11.49
CA ASN A 5 -4.75 4.39 -11.33
C ASN A 5 -4.64 5.38 -12.49
N TYR A 6 -5.79 5.91 -12.94
CA TYR A 6 -5.87 7.15 -13.71
C TYR A 6 -5.78 8.35 -12.76
N HIS A 7 -5.09 9.40 -13.18
CA HIS A 7 -5.06 10.69 -12.46
C HIS A 7 -5.55 11.75 -13.43
N ILE A 8 -6.72 12.32 -13.13
CA ILE A 8 -7.40 13.31 -13.97
C ILE A 8 -7.37 14.64 -13.24
N GLU A 9 -7.01 15.71 -13.94
CA GLU A 9 -7.11 17.07 -13.40
C GLU A 9 -8.55 17.56 -13.51
N VAL A 10 -9.15 17.90 -12.37
CA VAL A 10 -10.43 18.60 -12.30
C VAL A 10 -10.13 20.08 -12.12
N ARG A 11 -10.48 20.89 -13.11
CA ARG A 11 -10.24 22.35 -13.09
C ARG A 11 -11.55 23.06 -12.82
N PHE A 12 -11.55 23.90 -11.80
CA PHE A 12 -12.68 24.73 -11.42
C PHE A 12 -12.56 26.13 -12.05
N ASP A 13 -13.69 26.82 -12.19
CA ASP A 13 -13.74 28.15 -12.83
C ASP A 13 -12.97 29.22 -12.03
N ASP A 14 -12.76 28.99 -10.74
CA ASP A 14 -11.94 29.83 -9.85
C ASP A 14 -10.42 29.59 -10.01
N GLY A 15 -10.03 28.69 -10.91
CA GLY A 15 -8.63 28.34 -11.19
C GLY A 15 -8.03 27.29 -10.26
N ILE A 16 -8.79 26.79 -9.26
CA ILE A 16 -8.35 25.68 -8.41
C ILE A 16 -8.28 24.40 -9.26
N ILE A 17 -7.28 23.57 -9.00
CA ILE A 17 -7.12 22.28 -9.67
C ILE A 17 -7.04 21.17 -8.62
N TRP A 18 -7.91 20.19 -8.76
CA TRP A 18 -7.87 18.94 -7.98
C TRP A 18 -7.41 17.77 -8.85
N ILE A 19 -7.01 16.69 -8.20
CA ILE A 19 -6.74 15.40 -8.83
C ILE A 19 -7.87 14.44 -8.46
N ALA A 20 -8.55 13.92 -9.47
CA ALA A 20 -9.37 12.73 -9.34
C ALA A 20 -8.50 11.50 -9.66
N ARG A 21 -8.21 10.70 -8.63
CA ARG A 21 -7.49 9.43 -8.76
C ARG A 21 -8.51 8.31 -8.84
N ILE A 22 -8.55 7.62 -9.97
CA ILE A 22 -9.55 6.58 -10.28
C ILE A 22 -8.84 5.25 -10.49
N ARG A 23 -9.32 4.19 -9.83
CA ARG A 23 -8.73 2.86 -10.00
C ARG A 23 -9.02 2.32 -11.40
N ARG A 24 -7.98 1.79 -12.06
CA ARG A 24 -8.15 1.08 -13.33
C ARG A 24 -8.80 -0.27 -13.06
N PHE A 25 -9.78 -0.64 -13.88
CA PHE A 25 -10.38 -1.96 -13.89
C PHE A 25 -10.08 -2.67 -15.21
N ASN A 26 -9.55 -3.89 -15.11
CA ASN A 26 -9.24 -4.78 -16.23
C ASN A 26 -9.37 -6.25 -15.78
N ALA A 27 -9.17 -7.19 -16.71
CA ALA A 27 -9.33 -8.63 -16.44
C ALA A 27 -8.40 -9.18 -15.34
N THR A 28 -7.29 -8.49 -15.04
CA THR A 28 -6.34 -8.88 -13.99
C THR A 28 -6.50 -8.06 -12.72
N SER A 29 -7.61 -7.32 -12.58
CA SER A 29 -7.85 -6.52 -11.39
C SER A 29 -8.36 -7.40 -10.25
N PRO A 30 -7.93 -7.16 -9.01
CA PRO A 30 -8.45 -7.90 -7.86
C PRO A 30 -9.96 -7.66 -7.70
N PRO A 31 -10.68 -8.51 -6.96
CA PRO A 31 -12.12 -8.35 -6.70
C PRO A 31 -12.48 -7.00 -6.09
N ALA A 32 -13.73 -6.57 -6.26
CA ALA A 32 -14.22 -5.27 -5.81
C ALA A 32 -13.95 -5.02 -4.32
N ALA A 33 -14.21 -6.01 -3.46
CA ALA A 33 -13.95 -5.92 -2.02
C ALA A 33 -12.48 -5.58 -1.70
N LEU A 34 -11.52 -6.17 -2.41
CA LEU A 34 -10.11 -5.85 -2.24
C LEU A 34 -9.75 -4.47 -2.81
N ARG A 35 -10.32 -4.08 -3.95
CA ARG A 35 -10.12 -2.73 -4.50
C ARG A 35 -10.62 -1.66 -3.53
N ASP A 36 -11.80 -1.87 -2.96
CA ASP A 36 -12.43 -0.95 -2.00
C ASP A 36 -11.61 -0.85 -0.72
N TYR A 37 -11.14 -1.99 -0.17
CA TYR A 37 -10.25 -2.00 0.98
C TYR A 37 -8.94 -1.25 0.71
N ILE A 38 -8.37 -1.39 -0.50
CA ILE A 38 -7.18 -0.63 -0.90
C ILE A 38 -7.47 0.87 -0.98
N ILE A 39 -8.60 1.29 -1.56
CA ILE A 39 -8.97 2.71 -1.62
C ILE A 39 -9.16 3.28 -0.21
N GLN A 40 -9.86 2.57 0.67
CA GLN A 40 -10.02 2.98 2.08
C GLN A 40 -8.65 3.17 2.74
N SER A 41 -7.73 2.23 2.52
CA SER A 41 -6.39 2.33 3.08
C SER A 41 -5.55 3.48 2.52
N GLU A 42 -5.65 3.75 1.22
CA GLU A 42 -5.02 4.91 0.60
C GLU A 42 -5.55 6.22 1.20
N VAL A 43 -6.87 6.33 1.41
CA VAL A 43 -7.51 7.50 2.02
C VAL A 43 -7.09 7.65 3.48
N ALA A 44 -7.15 6.57 4.27
CA ALA A 44 -6.73 6.57 5.67
C ALA A 44 -5.26 7.01 5.82
N THR A 45 -4.38 6.54 4.92
CA THR A 45 -2.97 6.95 4.87
C THR A 45 -2.83 8.44 4.56
N LEU A 46 -3.53 8.97 3.57
CA LEU A 46 -3.46 10.41 3.24
C LEU A 46 -4.01 11.29 4.37
N MET A 47 -5.09 10.87 5.02
CA MET A 47 -5.65 11.59 6.17
C MET A 47 -4.69 11.59 7.37
N PHE A 48 -4.03 10.46 7.64
CA PHE A 48 -2.98 10.36 8.65
C PHE A 48 -1.80 11.29 8.33
N LEU A 49 -1.29 11.25 7.09
CA LEU A 49 -0.19 12.12 6.68
C LEU A 49 -0.53 13.61 6.80
N GLY A 50 -1.78 14.00 6.57
CA GLY A 50 -2.27 15.37 6.78
C GLY A 50 -2.21 15.85 8.24
N GLN A 51 -1.99 14.96 9.20
CA GLN A 51 -1.78 15.28 10.61
C GLN A 51 -0.28 15.34 10.98
N THR A 52 0.61 15.12 10.01
CA THR A 52 2.07 15.15 10.17
C THR A 52 2.69 16.34 9.43
N GLY A 53 4.00 16.55 9.58
CA GLY A 53 4.76 17.49 8.76
C GLY A 53 5.05 17.03 7.32
N VAL A 54 4.65 15.82 6.92
CA VAL A 54 4.89 15.31 5.57
C VAL A 54 4.02 16.07 4.56
N PRO A 55 4.59 16.56 3.44
CA PRO A 55 3.81 17.22 2.40
C PRO A 55 2.97 16.20 1.62
N ALA A 56 1.77 15.91 2.11
CA ALA A 56 0.79 15.03 1.48
C ALA A 56 -0.42 15.84 0.95
N PRO A 57 -1.04 15.40 -0.15
CA PRO A 57 -2.23 16.07 -0.68
C PRO A 57 -3.41 15.92 0.29
N LYS A 58 -4.15 17.00 0.50
CA LYS A 58 -5.42 16.93 1.24
C LYS A 58 -6.45 16.10 0.45
N VAL A 59 -7.10 15.14 1.12
CA VAL A 59 -8.28 14.46 0.57
C VAL A 59 -9.50 15.37 0.75
N TYR A 60 -10.23 15.61 -0.34
CA TYR A 60 -11.48 16.36 -0.33
C TYR A 60 -12.70 15.45 -0.22
N ASP A 61 -12.68 14.35 -0.97
CA ASP A 61 -13.75 13.35 -0.97
C ASP A 61 -13.23 12.02 -1.54
N PHE A 62 -13.96 10.94 -1.32
CA PHE A 62 -13.72 9.65 -1.94
C PHE A 62 -15.00 8.83 -1.98
N ALA A 63 -15.10 7.92 -2.95
CA ALA A 63 -16.18 6.94 -2.98
C ALA A 63 -15.66 5.58 -3.43
N LEU A 64 -16.32 4.53 -2.96
CA LEU A 64 -16.03 3.15 -3.31
C LEU A 64 -16.83 2.71 -4.54
N GLU A 65 -16.54 1.54 -5.07
CA GLU A 65 -17.26 1.00 -6.22
C GLU A 65 -18.57 0.33 -5.77
N HIS A 66 -19.63 1.12 -5.62
CA HIS A 66 -20.96 0.62 -5.23
C HIS A 66 -22.08 1.27 -6.07
N PRO A 67 -23.28 0.66 -6.16
CA PRO A 67 -24.38 1.18 -6.99
C PRO A 67 -24.86 2.61 -6.64
N GLY A 68 -24.58 3.08 -5.43
CA GLY A 68 -24.91 4.43 -4.98
C GLY A 68 -23.87 5.49 -5.35
N ASN A 69 -22.71 5.10 -5.88
CA ASN A 69 -21.71 6.03 -6.36
C ASN A 69 -22.07 6.48 -7.79
N PRO A 70 -22.42 7.76 -8.01
CA PRO A 70 -22.88 8.26 -9.32
C PRO A 70 -21.78 8.25 -10.39
N VAL A 71 -20.51 8.16 -10.00
CA VAL A 71 -19.36 8.05 -10.92
C VAL A 71 -19.22 6.62 -11.45
N GLY A 72 -19.79 5.63 -10.74
CA GLY A 72 -19.78 4.21 -11.12
C GLY A 72 -18.45 3.49 -10.89
N VAL A 73 -17.41 4.19 -10.43
CA VAL A 73 -16.07 3.63 -10.14
C VAL A 73 -15.51 4.22 -8.85
N GLY A 74 -14.68 3.45 -8.15
CA GLY A 74 -13.97 3.94 -6.97
C GLY A 74 -13.00 5.06 -7.31
N PHE A 75 -13.03 6.14 -6.53
CA PHE A 75 -12.19 7.33 -6.73
C PHE A 75 -11.75 7.98 -5.41
N ILE A 76 -10.66 8.73 -5.49
CA ILE A 76 -10.20 9.67 -4.46
C ILE A 76 -10.08 11.04 -5.12
N LEU A 77 -10.74 12.03 -4.55
CA LEU A 77 -10.64 13.44 -4.96
C LEU A 77 -9.73 14.16 -3.98
N MET A 78 -8.62 14.69 -4.47
CA MET A 78 -7.56 15.23 -3.61
C MET A 78 -6.90 16.47 -4.21
N GLU A 79 -6.17 17.20 -3.37
CA GLU A 79 -5.38 18.35 -3.74
C GLU A 79 -4.33 18.01 -4.82
N LYS A 80 -4.17 18.90 -5.80
CA LYS A 80 -3.03 18.88 -6.69
C LYS A 80 -1.86 19.62 -6.05
N LEU A 81 -0.88 18.87 -5.54
CA LEU A 81 0.35 19.47 -5.01
C LEU A 81 1.14 20.19 -6.12
N PRO A 82 1.72 21.37 -5.84
CA PRO A 82 2.63 22.02 -6.77
C PRO A 82 3.93 21.21 -6.87
N GLY A 83 4.41 20.97 -8.09
CA GLY A 83 5.65 20.24 -8.26
C GLY A 83 5.91 19.80 -9.69
N LYS A 84 7.05 19.14 -9.86
CA LYS A 84 7.47 18.54 -11.13
C LYS A 84 7.86 17.09 -10.88
N SER A 85 7.38 16.19 -11.75
CA SER A 85 7.82 14.81 -11.73
C SER A 85 9.34 14.72 -11.81
N LEU A 86 9.95 14.03 -10.85
CA LEU A 86 11.37 13.78 -10.82
C LEU A 86 11.76 12.87 -11.98
N ARG A 87 12.65 13.34 -12.86
CA ARG A 87 13.29 12.51 -13.89
C ARG A 87 14.71 12.25 -13.46
N TRP A 88 14.93 11.17 -12.70
CA TRP A 88 16.21 10.90 -12.04
C TRP A 88 17.41 10.91 -12.98
N SER A 89 17.26 10.30 -14.17
CA SER A 89 18.30 10.24 -15.21
C SER A 89 18.75 11.62 -15.70
N LEU A 90 17.84 12.60 -15.70
CA LEU A 90 18.10 13.98 -16.14
C LEU A 90 18.44 14.93 -14.99
N ALA A 91 18.33 14.47 -13.74
CA ALA A 91 18.58 15.31 -12.57
C ALA A 91 20.08 15.52 -12.36
N THR A 92 20.47 16.76 -12.07
CA THR A 92 21.85 17.09 -11.70
C THR A 92 22.22 16.47 -10.35
N GLN A 93 23.52 16.36 -10.05
CA GLN A 93 23.97 15.85 -8.75
C GLN A 93 23.41 16.66 -7.58
N GLN A 94 23.34 18.00 -7.71
CA GLN A 94 22.75 18.88 -6.69
C GLN A 94 21.25 18.62 -6.49
N GLN A 95 20.50 18.43 -7.58
CA GLN A 95 19.07 18.08 -7.50
C GLN A 95 18.87 16.72 -6.84
N ARG A 96 19.67 15.71 -7.20
CA ARG A 96 19.62 14.39 -6.55
C ARG A 96 19.91 14.48 -5.06
N LYS A 97 20.95 15.23 -4.66
CA LYS A 97 21.27 15.45 -3.24
C LYS A 97 20.11 16.12 -2.51
N LYS A 98 19.48 17.14 -3.10
CA LYS A 98 18.31 17.81 -2.53
C LYS A 98 17.15 16.84 -2.32
N VAL A 99 16.81 16.04 -3.34
CA VAL A 99 15.72 15.05 -3.25
C VAL A 99 16.00 14.03 -2.15
N MET A 100 17.23 13.49 -2.08
CA MET A 100 17.59 12.52 -1.05
C MET A 100 17.52 13.14 0.36
N SER A 101 17.91 14.40 0.51
CA SER A 101 17.75 15.13 1.78
C SER A 101 16.27 15.24 2.17
N GLN A 102 15.39 15.66 1.25
CA GLN A 102 13.96 15.79 1.53
C GLN A 102 13.29 14.45 1.85
N LEU A 103 13.75 13.36 1.21
CA LEU A 103 13.30 12.01 1.54
C LEU A 103 13.73 11.60 2.95
N ALA A 104 14.96 11.93 3.35
CA ALA A 104 15.43 11.70 4.72
C ALA A 104 14.61 12.50 5.74
N ASP A 105 14.33 13.79 5.46
CA ASP A 105 13.47 14.62 6.32
C ASP A 105 12.06 14.03 6.46
N THR A 106 11.52 13.45 5.38
CA THR A 106 10.23 12.75 5.40
C THR A 106 10.28 11.51 6.31
N PHE A 107 11.33 10.70 6.23
CA PHE A 107 11.49 9.54 7.12
C PHE A 107 11.65 9.94 8.59
N VAL A 108 12.41 11.00 8.87
CA VAL A 108 12.57 11.54 10.22
C VAL A 108 11.22 12.03 10.78
N GLU A 109 10.40 12.68 9.95
CA GLU A 109 9.06 13.10 10.36
C GLU A 109 8.16 11.90 10.67
N LEU A 110 8.12 10.90 9.80
CA LEU A 110 7.31 9.69 9.99
C LEU A 110 7.72 8.90 11.24
N GLN A 111 9.00 8.90 11.60
CA GLN A 111 9.50 8.23 12.80
C GLN A 111 8.87 8.76 14.10
N LYS A 112 8.34 9.99 14.10
CA LYS A 112 7.65 10.58 15.26
C LYS A 112 6.30 9.90 15.54
N TYR A 113 5.79 9.10 14.62
CA TYR A 113 4.46 8.47 14.66
C TYR A 113 4.58 6.94 14.53
N PRO A 114 5.12 6.24 15.54
CA PRO A 114 5.34 4.80 15.45
C PRO A 114 4.01 4.02 15.48
N PHE A 115 3.94 2.96 14.68
CA PHE A 115 2.88 1.97 14.75
C PHE A 115 3.37 0.72 15.49
N HIS A 116 2.49 0.09 16.27
CA HIS A 116 2.82 -1.13 17.03
C HIS A 116 2.43 -2.42 16.31
N LEU A 117 1.90 -2.29 15.10
CA LEU A 117 1.44 -3.41 14.28
C LEU A 117 1.94 -3.22 12.85
N LEU A 118 2.24 -4.35 12.21
CA LEU A 118 2.57 -4.47 10.80
C LEU A 118 1.27 -4.68 10.03
N GLY A 119 0.89 -3.71 9.21
CA GLY A 119 -0.38 -3.76 8.50
C GLY A 119 -0.58 -2.57 7.59
N SER A 120 -1.84 -2.18 7.41
CA SER A 120 -2.21 -0.98 6.67
C SER A 120 -3.20 -0.16 7.48
N LEU A 121 -3.13 1.17 7.37
CA LEU A 121 -4.20 2.01 7.89
C LEU A 121 -5.47 1.68 7.13
N ASP A 122 -6.56 1.33 7.82
CA ASP A 122 -7.77 0.77 7.19
C ASP A 122 -9.03 1.60 7.42
N SER A 123 -9.03 2.45 8.44
CA SER A 123 -10.17 3.30 8.79
C SER A 123 -9.87 4.77 8.48
N PRO A 124 -10.58 5.40 7.53
CA PRO A 124 -10.59 6.85 7.42
C PRO A 124 -10.95 7.48 8.78
N ALA A 125 -10.25 8.55 9.16
CA ALA A 125 -10.37 9.26 10.45
C ALA A 125 -9.83 8.56 11.72
N ALA A 126 -9.36 7.31 11.66
CA ALA A 126 -8.67 6.66 12.77
C ALA A 126 -7.29 6.16 12.35
N SER A 127 -6.27 6.38 13.18
CA SER A 127 -4.92 5.82 12.96
C SER A 127 -4.86 4.34 13.38
N HIS A 128 -5.86 3.57 12.98
CA HIS A 128 -5.97 2.13 13.24
C HIS A 128 -5.22 1.34 12.17
N VAL A 129 -4.43 0.36 12.60
CA VAL A 129 -3.67 -0.52 11.71
C VAL A 129 -4.36 -1.87 11.62
N GLY A 130 -4.96 -2.15 10.46
CA GLY A 130 -5.58 -3.42 10.13
C GLY A 130 -4.71 -4.29 9.22
N ALA A 131 -5.35 -5.27 8.59
CA ALA A 131 -4.70 -6.20 7.67
C ALA A 131 -4.09 -5.48 6.45
N PHE A 132 -3.16 -6.11 5.74
CA PHE A 132 -2.48 -5.46 4.63
C PHE A 132 -3.39 -5.16 3.44
N ALA A 133 -3.47 -3.91 3.02
CA ALA A 133 -4.16 -3.50 1.79
C ALA A 133 -3.31 -3.83 0.54
N ARG A 134 -3.01 -5.12 0.33
CA ARG A 134 -2.10 -5.61 -0.71
C ARG A 134 -2.59 -6.92 -1.31
N GLU A 135 -2.67 -6.97 -2.64
CA GLU A 135 -3.13 -8.15 -3.38
C GLU A 135 -2.24 -9.38 -3.14
N SER A 136 -0.92 -9.21 -3.08
CA SER A 136 0.03 -10.31 -2.84
C SER A 136 -0.08 -10.94 -1.44
N LEU A 137 -0.86 -10.33 -0.53
CA LEU A 137 -1.12 -10.81 0.83
C LEU A 137 -2.60 -11.07 1.08
N THR A 138 -3.36 -11.27 0.01
CA THR A 138 -4.77 -11.61 0.07
C THR A 138 -4.98 -12.97 -0.60
N ASP A 139 -5.62 -13.88 0.12
CA ASP A 139 -6.17 -15.11 -0.45
C ASP A 139 -7.66 -14.91 -0.77
N LEU A 140 -8.08 -15.47 -1.90
CA LEU A 140 -9.46 -15.41 -2.39
C LEU A 140 -9.96 -16.84 -2.54
N LEU A 141 -10.33 -17.45 -1.41
CA LEU A 141 -10.80 -18.83 -1.37
C LEU A 141 -12.33 -18.84 -1.34
N GLN A 142 -12.97 -19.52 -2.31
CA GLN A 142 -14.42 -19.77 -2.32
C GLN A 142 -15.31 -18.52 -2.14
N SER A 143 -14.87 -17.36 -2.65
CA SER A 143 -15.53 -16.05 -2.49
C SER A 143 -15.38 -15.41 -1.10
N GLU A 144 -14.63 -16.02 -0.19
CA GLU A 144 -14.13 -15.37 1.01
C GLU A 144 -12.78 -14.72 0.74
N MET A 145 -12.60 -13.54 1.31
CA MET A 145 -11.41 -12.74 1.18
C MET A 145 -10.64 -12.79 2.50
N HIS A 146 -9.49 -13.47 2.50
CA HIS A 146 -8.61 -13.54 3.67
C HIS A 146 -7.39 -12.63 3.45
N ILE A 147 -7.31 -11.56 4.23
CA ILE A 147 -6.20 -10.62 4.17
C ILE A 147 -5.23 -10.93 5.31
N ALA A 148 -3.95 -11.00 5.01
CA ALA A 148 -2.93 -11.21 6.03
C ALA A 148 -2.79 -9.99 6.96
N GLY A 149 -2.74 -10.24 8.27
CA GLY A 149 -2.44 -9.26 9.31
C GLY A 149 -3.68 -8.69 10.01
N PRO A 150 -3.51 -7.63 10.83
CA PRO A 150 -2.23 -7.05 11.21
C PRO A 150 -1.36 -8.02 12.02
N PHE A 151 -0.05 -7.81 12.05
CA PHE A 151 0.88 -8.65 12.83
C PHE A 151 1.60 -7.84 13.90
N SER A 152 1.84 -8.44 15.06
CA SER A 152 2.62 -7.86 16.15
C SER A 152 4.09 -8.29 16.16
N SER A 153 4.52 -9.09 15.18
CA SER A 153 5.92 -9.52 15.05
C SER A 153 6.34 -9.68 13.58
N LEU A 154 7.63 -9.43 13.30
CA LEU A 154 8.21 -9.69 11.99
C LEU A 154 8.20 -11.18 11.65
N GLU A 155 8.34 -12.05 12.65
CA GLU A 155 8.27 -13.50 12.48
C GLU A 155 6.90 -13.93 11.97
N ASP A 156 5.83 -13.53 12.64
CA ASP A 156 4.46 -13.88 12.22
C ASP A 156 4.15 -13.34 10.82
N TYR A 157 4.61 -12.12 10.52
CA TYR A 157 4.47 -11.53 9.20
C TYR A 157 5.17 -12.36 8.11
N HIS A 158 6.46 -12.67 8.28
CA HIS A 158 7.22 -13.43 7.30
C HIS A 158 6.71 -14.87 7.17
N MET A 159 6.42 -15.52 8.29
CA MET A 159 5.89 -16.88 8.31
C MET A 159 4.52 -16.95 7.63
N SER A 160 3.60 -16.02 7.92
CA SER A 160 2.27 -16.01 7.32
C SER A 160 2.31 -15.72 5.82
N SER A 161 3.15 -14.77 5.39
CA SER A 161 3.36 -14.44 3.98
C SER A 161 3.93 -15.63 3.18
N LEU A 162 4.94 -16.31 3.74
CA LEU A 162 5.54 -17.50 3.12
C LEU A 162 4.56 -18.68 3.08
N ARG A 163 3.78 -18.90 4.14
CA ARG A 163 2.74 -19.94 4.16
C ARG A 163 1.68 -19.70 3.09
N LEU A 164 1.20 -18.46 2.96
CA LEU A 164 0.28 -18.08 1.87
C LEU A 164 0.91 -18.35 0.51
N THR A 165 2.18 -18.00 0.31
CA THR A 165 2.87 -18.23 -0.96
C THR A 165 2.98 -19.72 -1.30
N LEU A 166 3.36 -20.55 -0.32
CA LEU A 166 3.43 -22.02 -0.49
C LEU A 166 2.07 -22.61 -0.84
N ASP A 167 1.01 -22.18 -0.17
CA ASP A 167 -0.35 -22.62 -0.42
C ASP A 167 -0.84 -22.20 -1.82
N LEU A 168 -0.57 -20.96 -2.26
CA LEU A 168 -0.86 -20.50 -3.63
C LEU A 168 -0.06 -21.27 -4.71
N ILE A 169 1.17 -21.70 -4.42
CA ILE A 169 1.95 -22.57 -5.31
C ILE A 169 1.29 -23.95 -5.43
N VAL A 170 0.89 -24.55 -4.30
CA VAL A 170 0.22 -25.86 -4.28
C VAL A 170 -1.12 -25.83 -5.03
N ARG A 171 -1.81 -24.69 -4.99
CA ARG A 171 -3.06 -24.45 -5.75
C ARG A 171 -2.83 -24.06 -7.22
N GLU A 172 -1.58 -24.04 -7.69
CA GLU A 172 -1.17 -23.64 -9.04
C GLU A 172 -1.55 -22.19 -9.44
N VAL A 173 -1.90 -21.35 -8.45
CA VAL A 173 -2.23 -19.94 -8.65
C VAL A 173 -0.96 -19.11 -8.92
N MET A 174 0.17 -19.53 -8.34
CA MET A 174 1.46 -18.87 -8.48
C MET A 174 2.54 -19.85 -8.94
N TYR A 175 3.52 -19.36 -9.71
CA TYR A 175 4.66 -20.15 -10.20
C TYR A 175 4.27 -21.42 -10.98
N SER A 176 3.15 -21.41 -11.71
CA SER A 176 2.60 -22.62 -12.38
C SER A 176 3.58 -23.34 -13.31
N GLN A 177 4.57 -22.64 -13.89
CA GLN A 177 5.59 -23.24 -14.76
C GLN A 177 6.82 -23.79 -14.02
N GLN A 178 7.01 -23.45 -12.74
CA GLN A 178 8.19 -23.77 -11.93
C GLN A 178 7.81 -24.06 -10.47
N ALA A 179 6.68 -24.73 -10.24
CA ALA A 179 6.08 -24.88 -8.93
C ALA A 179 7.00 -25.58 -7.92
N VAL A 180 7.73 -26.63 -8.34
CA VAL A 180 8.64 -27.39 -7.47
C VAL A 180 9.80 -26.52 -6.98
N ASP A 181 10.50 -25.84 -7.89
CA ASP A 181 11.63 -24.99 -7.53
C ASP A 181 11.19 -23.82 -6.66
N ALA A 182 10.09 -23.17 -7.03
CA ALA A 182 9.51 -22.09 -6.24
C ALA A 182 9.11 -22.57 -4.84
N TYR A 183 8.48 -23.74 -4.72
CA TYR A 183 8.10 -24.31 -3.43
C TYR A 183 9.32 -24.56 -2.55
N LEU A 184 10.37 -25.18 -3.10
CA LEU A 184 11.61 -25.45 -2.36
C LEU A 184 12.30 -24.16 -1.88
N ILE A 185 12.35 -23.13 -2.73
CA ILE A 185 12.91 -21.82 -2.37
C ILE A 185 12.11 -21.21 -1.20
N HIS A 186 10.79 -21.11 -1.31
CA HIS A 186 9.96 -20.50 -0.26
C HIS A 186 9.95 -21.33 1.03
N ARG A 187 10.03 -22.66 0.93
CA ARG A 187 10.15 -23.56 2.09
C ARG A 187 11.47 -23.34 2.81
N PHE A 188 12.57 -23.20 2.07
CA PHE A 188 13.88 -22.86 2.61
C PHE A 188 13.89 -21.47 3.26
N LEU A 189 13.28 -20.47 2.62
CA LEU A 189 13.12 -19.13 3.22
C LEU A 189 12.37 -19.19 4.56
N MET A 190 11.36 -20.06 4.68
CA MET A 190 10.62 -20.24 5.93
C MET A 190 11.50 -20.79 7.06
N ASP A 191 12.41 -21.72 6.75
CA ASP A 191 13.36 -22.26 7.74
C ASP A 191 14.47 -21.24 8.12
N LEU A 192 14.70 -20.23 7.27
CA LEU A 192 15.63 -19.14 7.55
C LEU A 192 15.05 -18.03 8.43
N VAL A 193 13.72 -17.83 8.46
CA VAL A 193 13.08 -16.73 9.19
C VAL A 193 13.61 -16.61 10.63
N PRO A 194 13.63 -17.67 11.46
CA PRO A 194 14.10 -17.56 12.84
C PRO A 194 15.60 -17.25 12.97
N ARG A 195 16.38 -17.42 11.90
CA ARG A 195 17.85 -17.25 11.89
C ARG A 195 18.29 -15.86 11.45
N VAL A 196 17.47 -15.16 10.68
CA VAL A 196 17.83 -13.87 10.06
C VAL A 196 17.12 -12.69 10.70
N LEU A 197 16.13 -12.94 11.55
CA LEU A 197 15.44 -11.87 12.27
C LEU A 197 16.35 -11.27 13.35
N PRO A 198 16.32 -9.94 13.52
CA PRO A 198 17.06 -9.30 14.60
C PRO A 198 16.52 -9.80 15.95
N PRO A 199 17.39 -9.93 16.97
CA PRO A 199 16.94 -10.31 18.31
C PRO A 199 15.91 -9.30 18.81
N VAL A 200 14.84 -9.80 19.45
CA VAL A 200 13.78 -8.97 20.05
C VAL A 200 14.42 -8.04 21.08
N ARG A 201 14.50 -6.74 20.77
CA ARG A 201 14.91 -5.73 21.75
C ARG A 201 13.69 -5.39 22.60
N HIS A 202 13.75 -5.70 23.88
CA HIS A 202 12.64 -5.44 24.81
C HIS A 202 12.29 -3.96 25.00
N ASP A 203 13.17 -3.04 24.57
CA ASP A 203 13.02 -1.60 24.81
C ASP A 203 12.57 -0.77 23.60
N GLU A 204 12.45 -1.34 22.40
CA GLU A 204 11.99 -0.60 21.21
C GLU A 204 10.76 -1.26 20.60
N LYS A 205 9.63 -0.58 20.80
CA LYS A 205 8.45 -0.68 19.93
C LYS A 205 8.93 -0.44 18.49
N PHE A 206 8.90 -1.48 17.66
CA PHE A 206 9.17 -1.54 16.21
C PHE A 206 10.14 -0.51 15.62
#